data_AF-S2E9B1-F1
#
_entry.id   AF-S2E9B1-F1
#
_cell.length_a   1.000
_cell.length_b   1.000
_cell.length_c   1.000
_cell.angle_alpha   90.00
_cell.angle_beta   90.00
_cell.angle_gamma   90.00
#
_symmetry.space_group_name_H-M   'P 1'
#
loop_
_entity.id
_entity.type
_entity.pdbx_description
1 polymer ?
#
loop_
_entity_poly.entity_id
_entity_poly.type
_entity_poly.pdbx_seq_one_letter_code
_entity_poly.pdbx_strand_id
1 'polypeptide(L)'
;MQEKDIKFLEDSFKKYYFEHFDLIRVPNRTSEREFGFQKFNSGMTRHISIKDDKELHLLLMKNVPSDVYCSNACYSFPNLPMNEKDWKEADLIFDIDAKDLNLKCRKNHTVSKCSECSEVSAESMKCNKCNSSKLEKKSLPCKNCIDTSKNEVSKLSEILTEDLDVQQNNIHVYFSGNEGFHVYVYDSQFQQLGSRERSELTDYIMFNGAIPETFGMKKFKA
;
A
#
# COMPACT_ATOMS: atom_id res chain seq x y z
N MET A 1 -15.35 -6.73 15.34
CA MET A 1 -16.55 -6.06 14.81
C MET A 1 -17.79 -6.79 15.30
N GLN A 2 -18.99 -6.18 15.41
CA GLN A 2 -20.18 -6.93 15.79
C GLN A 2 -20.62 -7.87 14.66
N GLU A 3 -21.21 -9.01 14.99
CA GLU A 3 -21.59 -10.05 14.03
C GLU A 3 -22.55 -9.54 12.94
N LYS A 4 -23.53 -8.72 13.32
CA LYS A 4 -24.47 -8.10 12.37
C LYS A 4 -23.77 -7.23 11.32
N ASP A 5 -22.72 -6.51 11.72
CA ASP A 5 -21.99 -5.59 10.85
C ASP A 5 -21.13 -6.40 9.87
N ILE A 6 -20.52 -7.49 10.35
CA ILE A 6 -19.75 -8.41 9.51
C ILE A 6 -20.65 -9.00 8.43
N LYS A 7 -21.82 -9.52 8.80
CA LYS A 7 -22.75 -10.11 7.84
C LYS A 7 -23.18 -9.10 6.77
N PHE A 8 -23.49 -7.88 7.17
CA PHE A 8 -23.81 -6.80 6.23
C PHE A 8 -22.64 -6.50 5.28
N LEU A 9 -21.41 -6.45 5.79
CA LEU A 9 -20.22 -6.21 4.97
C LEU A 9 -19.92 -7.39 4.02
N GLU A 10 -20.02 -8.63 4.50
CA GLU A 10 -19.85 -9.83 3.68
C GLU A 10 -20.89 -9.86 2.54
N ASP A 11 -22.15 -9.60 2.84
CA ASP A 11 -23.20 -9.55 1.82
C ASP A 11 -22.93 -8.43 0.80
N SER A 12 -22.45 -7.27 1.26
CA SER A 12 -22.09 -6.13 0.40
C SER A 12 -20.88 -6.42 -0.50
N PHE A 13 -19.82 -7.00 0.07
CA PHE A 13 -18.60 -7.36 -0.67
C PHE A 13 -18.86 -8.49 -1.66
N LYS A 14 -19.64 -9.50 -1.26
CA LYS A 14 -20.04 -10.59 -2.16
C LYS A 14 -20.84 -10.06 -3.34
N LYS A 15 -21.76 -9.12 -3.12
CA LYS A 15 -22.50 -8.44 -4.18
C LYS A 15 -21.54 -7.69 -5.11
N TYR A 16 -20.61 -6.90 -4.55
CA TYR A 16 -19.63 -6.17 -5.35
C TYR A 16 -18.75 -7.09 -6.21
N TYR A 17 -18.20 -8.16 -5.63
CA TYR A 17 -17.39 -9.14 -6.36
C TYR A 17 -18.17 -9.86 -7.47
N PHE A 18 -19.48 -10.03 -7.30
CA PHE A 18 -20.36 -10.61 -8.30
C PHE A 18 -20.71 -9.63 -9.42
N GLU A 19 -21.10 -8.40 -9.08
CA GLU A 19 -21.57 -7.40 -10.05
C GLU A 19 -20.43 -6.74 -10.85
N HIS A 20 -19.21 -6.73 -10.31
CA HIS A 20 -18.06 -6.03 -10.90
C HIS A 20 -16.87 -6.96 -11.18
N PHE A 21 -17.13 -8.24 -11.45
CA PHE A 21 -16.06 -9.21 -11.75
C PHE A 21 -15.22 -8.82 -12.96
N ASP A 22 -15.79 -8.07 -13.90
CA ASP A 22 -15.14 -7.59 -15.12
C ASP A 22 -14.09 -6.49 -14.85
N LEU A 23 -14.21 -5.78 -13.73
CA LEU A 23 -13.26 -4.77 -13.26
C LEU A 23 -12.10 -5.35 -12.46
N ILE A 24 -12.23 -6.58 -11.97
CA ILE A 24 -11.26 -7.22 -11.09
C ILE A 24 -10.43 -8.22 -11.88
N ARG A 25 -9.22 -7.81 -12.23
CA ARG A 25 -8.31 -8.58 -13.10
C ARG A 25 -7.06 -9.00 -12.35
N VAL A 26 -6.54 -10.16 -12.72
CA VAL A 26 -5.21 -10.58 -12.29
C VAL A 26 -4.14 -9.69 -12.94
N PRO A 27 -3.01 -9.44 -12.26
CA PRO A 27 -1.88 -8.75 -12.86
C PRO A 27 -1.16 -9.64 -13.88
N ASN A 28 -0.29 -9.02 -14.68
CA ASN A 28 0.62 -9.74 -15.56
C ASN A 28 1.44 -10.78 -14.79
N ARG A 29 1.67 -11.94 -15.43
CA ARG A 29 2.42 -13.08 -14.86
C ARG A 29 1.83 -13.57 -13.52
N THR A 30 0.51 -13.51 -13.38
CA THR A 30 -0.21 -13.96 -12.18
C THR A 30 0.22 -15.35 -11.67
N SER A 31 0.53 -16.29 -12.56
CA SER A 31 0.96 -17.65 -12.20
C SER A 31 2.31 -17.71 -11.50
N GLU A 32 3.11 -16.64 -11.61
CA GLU A 32 4.41 -16.50 -10.94
C GLU A 32 4.28 -15.67 -9.65
N ARG A 33 3.10 -15.18 -9.30
CA ARG A 33 2.88 -14.33 -8.13
C ARG A 33 2.18 -15.07 -6.99
N GLU A 34 2.53 -14.68 -5.77
CA GLU A 34 1.80 -15.11 -4.58
C GLU A 34 0.58 -14.20 -4.37
N PHE A 35 -0.57 -14.82 -4.14
CA PHE A 35 -1.74 -14.16 -3.63
C PHE A 35 -1.95 -14.44 -2.14
N GLY A 36 -2.55 -13.46 -1.47
CA GLY A 36 -3.04 -13.59 -0.11
C GLY A 36 -4.32 -12.80 0.08
N PHE A 37 -5.10 -13.15 1.10
CA PHE A 37 -6.32 -12.43 1.44
C PHE A 37 -6.60 -12.45 2.94
N GLN A 38 -7.40 -11.51 3.40
CA GLN A 38 -7.97 -11.47 4.75
C GLN A 38 -9.49 -11.52 4.68
N LYS A 39 -10.13 -12.15 5.67
CA LYS A 39 -11.57 -12.01 5.90
C LYS A 39 -11.79 -11.08 7.09
N PHE A 40 -13.03 -10.62 7.24
CA PHE A 40 -13.41 -9.82 8.40
C PHE A 40 -13.12 -10.55 9.72
N ASN A 41 -12.38 -9.90 10.62
CA ASN A 41 -11.92 -10.46 11.90
C ASN A 41 -11.09 -11.76 11.81
N SER A 42 -10.49 -12.08 10.65
CA SER A 42 -9.58 -13.23 10.51
C SER A 42 -8.13 -12.81 10.32
N GLY A 43 -7.21 -13.76 10.43
CA GLY A 43 -5.83 -13.58 9.98
C GLY A 43 -5.69 -13.63 8.46
N MET A 44 -4.45 -13.40 8.00
CA MET A 44 -4.06 -13.51 6.60
C MET A 44 -3.95 -14.98 6.15
N THR A 45 -4.55 -15.29 5.00
CA THR A 45 -4.30 -16.52 4.24
C THR A 45 -3.33 -16.20 3.11
N ARG A 46 -2.28 -17.00 2.94
CA ARG A 46 -1.14 -16.76 2.03
C ARG A 46 -0.79 -18.00 1.21
N HIS A 47 0.25 -17.91 0.39
CA HIS A 47 0.78 -19.01 -0.43
C HIS A 47 -0.23 -19.54 -1.46
N ILE A 48 -1.03 -18.64 -2.03
CA ILE A 48 -2.02 -18.98 -3.05
C ILE A 48 -1.42 -18.65 -4.42
N SER A 49 -1.57 -19.54 -5.39
CA SER A 49 -1.29 -19.28 -6.80
C SER A 49 -2.61 -19.17 -7.54
N ILE A 50 -2.73 -18.17 -8.40
CA ILE A 50 -3.91 -17.90 -9.22
C ILE A 50 -3.45 -17.79 -10.68
N LYS A 51 -4.05 -18.59 -11.55
CA LYS A 51 -3.65 -18.68 -12.96
C LYS A 51 -4.33 -17.68 -13.87
N ASP A 52 -5.55 -17.28 -13.55
CA ASP A 52 -6.37 -16.40 -14.38
C ASP A 52 -7.48 -15.68 -13.57
N ASP A 53 -8.20 -14.79 -14.25
CA ASP A 53 -9.34 -14.05 -13.70
C ASP A 53 -10.44 -14.98 -13.15
N LYS A 54 -10.61 -16.18 -13.69
CA LYS A 54 -11.67 -17.11 -13.26
C LYS A 54 -11.32 -17.72 -11.92
N GLU A 55 -10.06 -18.12 -11.73
CA GLU A 55 -9.57 -18.59 -10.43
C GLU A 55 -9.61 -17.47 -9.37
N LEU A 56 -9.27 -16.22 -9.75
CA LEU A 56 -9.42 -15.07 -8.86
C LEU A 56 -10.89 -14.88 -8.45
N HIS A 57 -11.80 -14.83 -9.42
CA HIS A 57 -13.23 -14.65 -9.14
C HIS A 57 -13.79 -15.77 -8.26
N LEU A 58 -13.39 -17.02 -8.50
CA LEU A 58 -13.77 -18.15 -7.65
C LEU A 58 -13.27 -17.97 -6.21
N LEU A 59 -12.03 -17.49 -6.02
CA LEU A 59 -11.46 -17.20 -4.70
C LEU A 59 -12.29 -16.12 -3.99
N LEU A 60 -12.63 -15.04 -4.67
CA LEU A 60 -13.43 -13.93 -4.12
C LEU A 60 -14.82 -14.40 -3.70
N MET A 61 -15.52 -15.14 -4.57
CA MET A 61 -16.88 -15.61 -4.30
C MET A 61 -16.94 -16.67 -3.20
N LYS A 62 -15.92 -17.52 -3.08
CA LYS A 62 -15.85 -18.57 -2.06
C LYS A 62 -15.48 -18.01 -0.68
N ASN A 63 -14.63 -16.99 -0.63
CA ASN A 63 -14.03 -16.52 0.61
C ASN A 63 -14.57 -15.19 1.12
N VAL A 64 -15.14 -14.37 0.22
CA VAL A 64 -15.63 -13.00 0.49
C VAL A 64 -14.61 -12.20 1.32
N PRO A 65 -13.38 -12.04 0.80
CA PRO A 65 -12.32 -11.39 1.56
C PRO A 65 -12.60 -9.89 1.74
N SER A 66 -12.19 -9.34 2.89
CA SER A 66 -12.15 -7.89 3.12
C SER A 66 -11.01 -7.23 2.36
N ASP A 67 -9.91 -7.96 2.18
CA ASP A 67 -8.69 -7.45 1.56
C ASP A 67 -8.04 -8.57 0.73
N VAL A 68 -7.51 -8.20 -0.43
CA VAL A 68 -6.82 -9.11 -1.34
C VAL A 68 -5.50 -8.49 -1.76
N TYR A 69 -4.45 -9.30 -1.76
CA TYR A 69 -3.09 -8.88 -2.02
C TYR A 69 -2.46 -9.78 -3.06
N CYS A 70 -1.59 -9.19 -3.87
CA CYS A 70 -0.71 -9.89 -4.79
C CYS A 70 0.72 -9.44 -4.54
N SER A 71 1.68 -10.37 -4.55
CA SER A 71 3.09 -10.04 -4.41
C SER A 71 3.57 -9.17 -5.58
N ASN A 72 4.43 -8.22 -5.26
CA ASN A 72 5.23 -7.50 -6.25
C ASN A 72 6.34 -8.38 -6.85
N ALA A 73 6.75 -9.41 -6.11
CA ALA A 73 7.72 -10.40 -6.56
C ALA A 73 7.10 -11.49 -7.44
N CYS A 74 7.91 -11.95 -8.39
CA CYS A 74 7.69 -13.14 -9.21
C CYS A 74 8.58 -14.29 -8.70
N TYR A 75 8.03 -15.49 -8.75
CA TYR A 75 8.60 -16.72 -8.21
C TYR A 75 8.44 -17.86 -9.22
N SER A 76 9.30 -18.88 -9.14
CA SER A 76 9.05 -20.15 -9.85
C SER A 76 7.95 -20.95 -9.17
N PHE A 77 7.87 -20.90 -7.83
CA PHE A 77 6.92 -21.68 -7.02
C PHE A 77 6.20 -20.79 -5.98
N PRO A 78 5.25 -19.92 -6.40
CA PRO A 78 4.67 -18.90 -5.53
C PRO A 78 3.86 -19.43 -4.33
N ASN A 79 3.39 -20.68 -4.41
CA ASN A 79 2.61 -21.36 -3.37
C ASN A 79 3.46 -22.11 -2.33
N LEU A 80 4.80 -22.07 -2.43
CA LEU A 80 5.70 -22.70 -1.46
C LEU A 80 6.11 -21.73 -0.32
N PRO A 81 6.72 -22.24 0.77
CA PRO A 81 7.38 -21.41 1.78
C PRO A 81 8.52 -20.56 1.18
N MET A 82 8.86 -19.44 1.82
CA MET A 82 9.73 -18.39 1.22
C MET A 82 11.08 -18.91 0.70
N ASN A 83 11.74 -19.79 1.46
CA ASN A 83 13.02 -20.41 1.12
C ASN A 83 12.95 -21.33 -0.12
N GLU A 84 11.75 -21.78 -0.50
CA GLU A 84 11.51 -22.72 -1.60
C GLU A 84 10.81 -22.06 -2.79
N LYS A 85 10.42 -20.77 -2.69
CA LYS A 85 9.69 -20.10 -3.78
C LYS A 85 10.52 -19.88 -5.03
N ASP A 86 11.84 -19.84 -4.90
CA ASP A 86 12.78 -19.50 -5.97
C ASP A 86 12.43 -18.14 -6.60
N TRP A 87 12.91 -17.07 -5.95
CA TRP A 87 12.66 -15.69 -6.34
C TRP A 87 13.33 -15.38 -7.69
N LYS A 88 12.57 -14.74 -8.58
CA LYS A 88 13.06 -14.34 -9.91
C LYS A 88 13.36 -12.86 -9.98
N GLU A 89 12.39 -12.04 -9.61
CA GLU A 89 12.47 -10.59 -9.67
C GLU A 89 11.32 -9.95 -8.88
N ALA A 90 11.32 -8.62 -8.75
CA ALA A 90 10.20 -7.91 -8.15
C ALA A 90 9.98 -6.54 -8.76
N ASP A 91 8.72 -6.20 -9.01
CA ASP A 91 8.34 -4.86 -9.43
C ASP A 91 8.74 -3.84 -8.36
N LEU A 92 9.12 -2.65 -8.83
CA LEU A 92 9.37 -1.51 -7.98
C LEU A 92 8.03 -0.84 -7.67
N ILE A 93 7.72 -0.70 -6.38
CA ILE A 93 6.48 -0.11 -5.90
C ILE A 93 6.83 0.95 -4.88
N PHE A 94 6.19 2.11 -5.01
CA PHE A 94 6.22 3.18 -4.03
C PHE A 94 4.82 3.37 -3.44
N ASP A 95 4.76 3.56 -2.12
CA ASP A 95 3.53 3.84 -1.38
C ASP A 95 3.57 5.27 -0.86
N ILE A 96 2.62 6.09 -1.29
CA ILE A 96 2.50 7.49 -0.92
C ILE A 96 1.22 7.67 -0.12
N ASP A 97 1.38 7.73 1.20
CA ASP A 97 0.28 7.87 2.14
C ASP A 97 0.17 9.29 2.70
N ALA A 98 -1.03 9.87 2.68
CA ALA A 98 -1.27 11.21 3.20
C ALA A 98 -0.99 11.35 4.71
N LYS A 99 -0.85 10.24 5.44
CA LYS A 99 -0.54 10.24 6.89
C LYS A 99 0.91 10.62 7.17
N ASP A 100 1.79 10.36 6.21
CA ASP A 100 3.23 10.60 6.34
C ASP A 100 3.62 12.01 5.86
N LEU A 101 2.69 12.72 5.23
CA LEU A 101 2.86 14.09 4.72
C LEU A 101 2.69 15.20 5.77
N ASN A 102 2.46 14.85 7.05
CA ASN A 102 2.35 15.80 8.18
C ASN A 102 1.38 16.98 7.94
N LEU A 103 0.29 16.75 7.21
CA LEU A 103 -0.64 17.81 6.79
C LEU A 103 -1.43 18.38 7.97
N LYS A 104 -1.50 19.71 8.07
CA LYS A 104 -2.22 20.43 9.14
C LYS A 104 -3.71 20.06 9.21
N CYS A 105 -4.34 19.77 8.07
CA CYS A 105 -5.76 19.42 7.99
C CYS A 105 -6.10 18.12 8.74
N ARG A 106 -5.13 17.22 8.93
CA ARG A 106 -5.35 15.91 9.58
C ARG A 106 -5.94 16.01 10.97
N LYS A 107 -5.58 17.06 11.72
CA LYS A 107 -6.12 17.32 13.06
C LYS A 107 -7.64 17.45 13.09
N ASN A 108 -8.25 17.83 11.97
CA ASN A 108 -9.69 18.08 11.87
C ASN A 108 -10.49 16.83 11.47
N HIS A 109 -9.81 15.78 10.99
CA HIS A 109 -10.45 14.58 10.44
C HIS A 109 -9.75 13.29 10.89
N THR A 110 -9.02 13.36 12.01
CA THR A 110 -8.40 12.21 12.68
C THR A 110 -8.97 12.10 14.09
N VAL A 111 -9.36 10.88 14.46
CA VAL A 111 -9.81 10.52 15.81
C VAL A 111 -8.90 9.45 16.39
N SER A 112 -8.76 9.45 17.71
CA SER A 112 -8.07 8.40 18.47
C SER A 112 -9.09 7.48 19.11
N LYS A 113 -8.96 6.18 18.90
CA LYS A 113 -9.74 5.14 19.57
C LYS A 113 -8.86 4.38 20.54
N CYS A 114 -9.26 4.29 21.80
CA CYS A 114 -8.54 3.48 22.79
C CYS A 114 -8.75 2.00 22.54
N SER A 115 -7.66 1.23 22.43
CA SER A 115 -7.73 -0.22 22.21
C SER A 115 -8.18 -1.00 23.46
N GLU A 116 -8.13 -0.39 24.65
CA GLU A 116 -8.54 -1.05 25.92
C GLU A 116 -10.01 -0.80 26.28
N CYS A 117 -10.45 0.46 26.28
CA CYS A 117 -11.80 0.81 26.71
C CYS A 117 -12.72 1.27 25.57
N SER A 118 -12.22 1.28 24.33
CA SER A 118 -12.95 1.72 23.12
C SER A 118 -13.43 3.17 23.13
N GLU A 119 -13.00 3.99 24.08
CA GLU A 119 -13.29 5.43 24.11
C GLU A 119 -12.71 6.12 22.87
N VAL A 120 -13.49 7.02 22.28
CA VAL A 120 -13.09 7.80 21.11
C VAL A 120 -12.88 9.24 21.53
N SER A 121 -11.74 9.82 21.17
CA SER A 121 -11.43 11.21 21.44
C SER A 121 -10.80 11.88 20.22
N ALA A 122 -10.82 13.21 20.21
CA ALA A 122 -9.91 13.97 19.36
C ALA A 122 -8.45 13.64 19.73
N GLU A 123 -7.51 13.99 18.85
CA GLU A 123 -6.09 13.64 18.96
C GLU A 123 -5.53 13.85 20.39
N SER A 124 -5.18 12.73 21.04
CA SER A 124 -4.64 12.70 22.39
C SER A 124 -3.49 11.70 22.50
N MET A 125 -2.59 11.90 23.47
CA MET A 125 -1.51 10.94 23.77
C MET A 125 -1.93 9.84 24.76
N LYS A 126 -3.00 10.07 25.51
CA LYS A 126 -3.57 9.10 26.47
C LYS A 126 -5.09 9.11 26.38
N CYS A 127 -5.69 7.97 26.68
CA CYS A 127 -7.14 7.85 26.79
C CYS A 127 -7.65 8.64 28.00
N ASN A 128 -8.61 9.54 27.79
CA ASN A 128 -9.19 10.36 28.87
C ASN A 128 -9.97 9.55 29.92
N LYS A 129 -10.34 8.31 29.59
CA LYS A 129 -11.17 7.44 30.45
C LYS A 129 -10.36 6.43 31.25
N CYS A 130 -9.39 5.75 30.63
CA CYS A 130 -8.60 4.71 31.28
C CYS A 130 -7.10 5.03 31.40
N ASN A 131 -6.65 6.21 30.96
CA ASN A 131 -5.24 6.64 30.93
C ASN A 131 -4.28 5.75 30.12
N SER A 132 -4.79 4.77 29.36
CA SER A 132 -3.96 3.94 28.47
C SER A 132 -3.31 4.77 27.36
N SER A 133 -2.08 4.41 27.01
CA SER A 133 -1.34 4.94 25.85
C SER A 133 -1.61 4.16 24.56
N LYS A 134 -2.37 3.05 24.62
CA LYS A 134 -2.73 2.25 23.44
C LYS A 134 -3.90 2.89 22.70
N LEU A 135 -3.56 3.84 21.84
CA LEU A 135 -4.51 4.58 21.01
C LEU A 135 -4.28 4.25 19.53
N GLU A 136 -5.33 3.80 18.86
CA GLU A 136 -5.38 3.65 17.41
C GLU A 136 -5.89 4.93 16.78
N LYS A 137 -5.11 5.54 15.89
CA LYS A 137 -5.58 6.67 15.09
C LYS A 137 -6.40 6.16 13.91
N LYS A 138 -7.57 6.74 13.69
CA LYS A 138 -8.41 6.55 12.51
C LYS A 138 -8.63 7.91 11.87
N SER A 139 -8.41 8.00 10.57
CA SER A 139 -8.54 9.23 9.81
C SER A 139 -9.38 8.96 8.57
N LEU A 140 -10.12 9.98 8.14
CA LEU A 140 -10.78 10.02 6.85
C LEU A 140 -10.12 11.13 6.04
N PRO A 141 -9.46 10.82 4.91
CA PRO A 141 -8.72 11.80 4.14
C PRO A 141 -9.67 12.84 3.54
N CYS A 142 -9.32 14.11 3.67
CA CYS A 142 -10.05 15.19 3.01
C CYS A 142 -9.47 15.47 1.61
N LYS A 143 -10.12 16.33 0.84
CA LYS A 143 -9.65 16.75 -0.50
C LYS A 143 -8.18 17.21 -0.48
N ASN A 144 -7.78 18.01 0.51
CA ASN A 144 -6.40 18.48 0.63
C ASN A 144 -5.40 17.33 0.82
N CYS A 145 -5.77 16.27 1.55
CA CYS A 145 -4.92 15.08 1.70
C CYS A 145 -4.67 14.41 0.34
N ILE A 146 -5.76 14.15 -0.40
CA ILE A 146 -5.68 13.49 -1.70
C ILE A 146 -4.91 14.35 -2.71
N ASP A 147 -5.20 15.65 -2.79
CA ASP A 147 -4.54 16.56 -3.72
C ASP A 147 -3.04 16.69 -3.42
N THR A 148 -2.65 16.73 -2.13
CA THR A 148 -1.23 16.78 -1.76
C THR A 148 -0.52 15.46 -2.12
N SER A 149 -1.13 14.30 -1.84
CA SER A 149 -0.56 13.01 -2.25
C SER A 149 -0.40 12.89 -3.76
N LYS A 150 -1.33 13.44 -4.56
CA LYS A 150 -1.18 13.49 -6.03
C LYS A 150 0.01 14.34 -6.48
N ASN A 151 0.29 15.44 -5.78
CA ASN A 151 1.48 16.24 -6.08
C ASN A 151 2.76 15.44 -5.82
N GLU A 152 2.82 14.67 -4.74
CA GLU A 152 3.97 13.79 -4.47
C GLU A 152 4.10 12.66 -5.50
N VAL A 153 2.99 12.08 -5.96
CA VAL A 153 2.98 11.12 -7.08
C VAL A 153 3.56 11.75 -8.35
N SER A 154 3.21 13.02 -8.63
CA SER A 154 3.68 13.73 -9.83
C SER A 154 5.19 13.95 -9.77
N LYS A 155 5.72 14.43 -8.63
CA LYS A 155 7.17 14.58 -8.41
C LYS A 155 7.91 13.26 -8.53
N LEU A 156 7.38 12.19 -7.94
CA LEU A 156 7.98 10.86 -8.06
C LEU A 156 8.01 10.40 -9.52
N SER A 157 6.93 10.64 -10.27
CA SER A 157 6.88 10.29 -11.69
C SER A 157 7.93 11.05 -12.49
N GLU A 158 8.10 12.35 -12.22
CA GLU A 158 9.16 13.18 -12.84
C GLU A 158 10.55 12.60 -12.57
N ILE A 159 10.90 12.29 -11.31
CA ILE A 159 12.19 11.67 -10.95
C ILE A 159 12.39 10.33 -11.68
N LEU A 160 11.35 9.49 -11.70
CA LEU A 160 11.42 8.18 -12.36
C LEU A 160 11.69 8.33 -13.86
N THR A 161 11.06 9.29 -14.53
CA THR A 161 11.20 9.48 -15.98
C THR A 161 12.44 10.25 -16.38
N GLU A 162 12.77 11.34 -15.67
CA GLU A 162 13.82 12.27 -16.06
C GLU A 162 15.19 11.82 -15.55
N ASP A 163 15.27 11.33 -14.32
CA ASP A 163 16.56 10.98 -13.69
C ASP A 163 16.89 9.49 -13.85
N LEU A 164 15.87 8.61 -13.79
CA LEU A 164 16.04 7.16 -13.72
C LEU A 164 15.70 6.44 -15.03
N ASP A 165 15.36 7.19 -16.08
CA ASP A 165 15.06 6.72 -17.45
C ASP A 165 13.98 5.62 -17.49
N VAL A 166 12.98 5.71 -16.61
CA VAL A 166 11.82 4.83 -16.63
C VAL A 166 10.83 5.32 -17.69
N GLN A 167 10.42 4.42 -18.57
CA GLN A 167 9.43 4.75 -19.59
C GLN A 167 8.05 5.02 -18.94
N GLN A 168 7.42 6.13 -19.32
CA GLN A 168 6.16 6.60 -18.72
C GLN A 168 5.02 5.56 -18.84
N ASN A 169 4.99 4.77 -19.91
CA ASN A 169 4.00 3.71 -20.12
C ASN A 169 4.13 2.54 -19.14
N ASN A 170 5.27 2.43 -18.45
CA ASN A 170 5.53 1.40 -17.45
C ASN A 170 5.22 1.88 -16.02
N ILE A 171 4.84 3.15 -15.85
CA ILE A 171 4.47 3.75 -14.55
C ILE A 171 2.94 3.73 -14.42
N HIS A 172 2.44 3.00 -13.44
CA HIS A 172 1.02 2.85 -13.17
C HIS A 172 0.69 3.33 -11.76
N VAL A 173 -0.28 4.24 -11.67
CA VAL A 173 -0.72 4.81 -10.39
C VAL A 173 -2.08 4.23 -10.02
N TYR A 174 -2.18 3.68 -8.81
CA TYR A 174 -3.42 3.17 -8.25
C TYR A 174 -3.76 3.91 -6.97
N PHE A 175 -5.03 4.22 -6.77
CA PHE A 175 -5.50 4.67 -5.46
C PHE A 175 -5.43 3.49 -4.49
N SER A 176 -4.87 3.68 -3.28
CA SER A 176 -4.69 2.61 -2.30
C SER A 176 -6.00 2.08 -1.72
N GLY A 177 -7.12 2.75 -1.99
CA GLY A 177 -8.43 2.46 -1.42
C GLY A 177 -8.70 3.18 -0.10
N ASN A 178 -7.72 3.92 0.42
CA ASN A 178 -7.86 4.64 1.68
C ASN A 178 -7.25 6.05 1.64
N GLU A 179 -5.98 6.24 2.03
CA GLU A 179 -5.39 7.56 2.25
C GLU A 179 -4.27 7.95 1.27
N GLY A 180 -4.05 7.17 0.22
CA GLY A 180 -2.82 7.28 -0.56
C GLY A 180 -2.88 6.69 -1.96
N PHE A 181 -1.71 6.60 -2.56
CA PHE A 181 -1.51 6.06 -3.90
C PHE A 181 -0.35 5.08 -3.90
N HIS A 182 -0.49 4.01 -4.68
CA HIS A 182 0.60 3.12 -5.01
C HIS A 182 1.08 3.43 -6.43
N VAL A 183 2.38 3.64 -6.60
CA VAL A 183 3.03 3.82 -7.91
C VAL A 183 3.80 2.54 -8.22
N TYR A 184 3.35 1.83 -9.24
CA TYR A 184 3.96 0.60 -9.73
C TYR A 184 4.81 0.93 -10.94
N VAL A 185 6.04 0.43 -10.95
CA VAL A 185 6.97 0.55 -12.06
C VAL A 185 7.28 -0.85 -12.57
N TYR A 186 6.64 -1.21 -13.68
CA TYR A 186 6.85 -2.48 -14.38
C TYR A 186 8.03 -2.39 -15.34
N ASP A 187 8.53 -3.54 -15.82
CA ASP A 187 9.49 -3.67 -16.92
C ASP A 187 10.64 -2.64 -16.88
N SER A 188 11.19 -2.42 -15.69
CA SER A 188 12.28 -1.48 -15.46
C SER A 188 13.58 -2.20 -15.21
N GLN A 189 14.69 -1.50 -15.44
CA GLN A 189 16.04 -1.98 -15.10
C GLN A 189 16.23 -2.29 -13.60
N PHE A 190 15.26 -1.94 -12.75
CA PHE A 190 15.34 -2.10 -11.30
C PHE A 190 14.70 -3.38 -10.74
N GLN A 191 14.11 -4.24 -11.58
CA GLN A 191 13.38 -5.42 -11.12
C GLN A 191 14.26 -6.45 -10.38
N GLN A 192 15.54 -6.52 -10.75
CA GLN A 192 16.53 -7.42 -10.15
C GLN A 192 17.18 -6.85 -8.88
N LEU A 193 16.91 -5.59 -8.52
CA LEU A 193 17.54 -4.97 -7.36
C LEU A 193 17.17 -5.69 -6.06
N GLY A 194 18.17 -5.92 -5.22
CA GLY A 194 18.03 -6.39 -3.86
C GLY A 194 17.58 -5.28 -2.90
N SER A 195 17.30 -5.66 -1.66
CA SER A 195 16.80 -4.73 -0.63
C SER A 195 17.75 -3.56 -0.37
N ARG A 196 19.07 -3.76 -0.44
CA ARG A 196 20.06 -2.70 -0.20
C ARG A 196 20.04 -1.66 -1.31
N GLU A 197 20.08 -2.09 -2.56
CA GLU A 197 20.08 -1.18 -3.73
C GLU A 197 18.77 -0.39 -3.82
N ARG A 198 17.64 -1.02 -3.46
CA ARG A 198 16.36 -0.31 -3.33
C ARG A 198 16.35 0.73 -2.21
N SER A 199 17.11 0.50 -1.14
CA SER A 199 17.29 1.50 -0.08
C SER A 199 18.04 2.73 -0.60
N GLU A 200 19.12 2.52 -1.35
CA GLU A 200 19.88 3.62 -1.97
C GLU A 200 19.01 4.41 -2.96
N LEU A 201 18.17 3.71 -3.74
CA LEU A 201 17.20 4.35 -4.63
C LEU A 201 16.18 5.20 -3.85
N THR A 202 15.72 4.70 -2.70
CA THR A 202 14.82 5.44 -1.82
C THR A 202 15.52 6.69 -1.27
N ASP A 203 16.79 6.58 -0.88
CA ASP A 203 17.56 7.72 -0.38
C ASP A 203 17.76 8.78 -1.46
N TYR A 204 18.01 8.37 -2.71
CA TYR A 204 18.06 9.29 -3.84
C TYR A 204 16.74 10.05 -4.03
N ILE A 205 15.62 9.33 -4.10
CA ILE A 205 14.28 9.90 -4.32
C ILE A 205 13.88 10.84 -3.17
N MET A 206 14.17 10.46 -1.93
CA MET A 206 13.87 11.25 -0.74
C MET A 206 14.88 12.37 -0.48
N PHE A 207 15.93 12.44 -1.30
CA PHE A 207 17.07 13.34 -1.13
C PHE A 207 17.75 13.20 0.25
N ASN A 208 17.75 11.98 0.79
CA ASN A 208 18.41 11.64 2.05
C ASN A 208 19.93 11.58 1.84
N GLY A 209 20.68 12.05 2.85
CA GLY A 209 22.14 11.98 2.83
C GLY A 209 22.84 12.96 1.88
N ALA A 210 22.07 13.80 1.16
CA ALA A 210 22.62 14.87 0.35
C ALA A 210 23.35 15.90 1.23
N ILE A 211 24.61 16.20 0.89
CA ILE A 211 25.43 17.20 1.57
C ILE A 211 25.44 18.46 0.71
N PRO A 212 24.74 19.55 1.08
CA PRO A 212 24.65 20.76 0.24
C PRO A 212 26.02 21.27 -0.25
N GLU A 213 27.05 21.13 0.57
CA GLU A 213 28.42 21.51 0.25
C GLU A 213 29.01 20.74 -0.94
N THR A 214 28.62 19.47 -1.16
CA THR A 214 29.08 18.69 -2.32
C THR A 214 28.46 19.17 -3.63
N PHE A 215 27.35 19.91 -3.55
CA PHE A 215 26.69 20.55 -4.68
C PHE A 215 27.14 22.02 -4.88
N GLY A 216 28.19 22.45 -4.18
CA GLY A 216 28.71 23.82 -4.27
C GLY A 216 27.90 24.86 -3.48
N MET A 217 26.94 24.43 -2.65
CA MET A 217 26.21 25.35 -1.77
C MET A 217 27.08 25.72 -0.57
N LYS A 218 27.05 27.00 -0.18
CA LYS A 218 27.76 27.45 1.03
C LYS A 218 27.02 26.96 2.27
N LYS A 219 27.77 26.43 3.24
CA LYS A 219 27.24 26.06 4.54
C LYS A 219 26.54 27.26 5.19
N PHE A 220 25.24 27.12 5.46
CA PHE A 220 24.50 28.12 6.21
C PHE A 220 25.08 28.17 7.64
N LYS A 221 25.69 29.29 8.01
CA LYS A 221 26.02 29.58 9.40
C LYS A 221 24.73 30.13 10.04
N ALA A 222 24.02 29.28 10.78
CA ALA A 222 23.00 29.70 11.72
C ALA A 222 23.65 30.33 12.97
#